data_AF-A0A7L0J2E5-F1
#
_entry.id   AF-A0A7L0J2E5-F1
#
_cell.length_a   1.000
_cell.length_b   1.000
_cell.length_c   1.000
_cell.angle_alpha   90.00
_cell.angle_beta   90.00
_cell.angle_gamma   90.00
#
_symmetry.space_group_name_H-M   'P 1'
#
loop_
_entity.id
_entity.type
_entity.pdbx_description
1 polymer ?
#
loop_
_entity_poly.entity_id
_entity_poly.type
_entity_poly.pdbx_seq_one_letter_code
_entity_poly.pdbx_strand_id
1 'polypeptide(L)'
;SWHVSEDRIVYHLVVFLQPPPGYTFRLELYSGTHLPERCWDIRVVLECTCSRTGDMFCFLHPSDNNQSSPLLSTLCTGSSLDVEEIACWVQNLVRSAWERLPQWHDWHLRVLPSSHSCRLLLTGPSRVQLCVVLVFTVQQGRP
;
A
#
# COMPACT_ATOMS: atom_id res chain seq x y z
N SER A 1 1.65 17.66 6.96
CA SER A 1 1.66 19.11 6.73
C SER A 1 0.35 19.49 6.05
N TRP A 2 -0.08 20.74 6.22
CA TRP A 2 -1.37 21.26 5.72
C TRP A 2 -1.08 22.38 4.73
N HIS A 3 -1.71 22.38 3.56
CA HIS A 3 -1.61 23.47 2.58
C HIS A 3 -3.02 23.93 2.20
N VAL A 4 -3.25 25.24 2.23
CA VAL A 4 -4.50 25.86 1.77
C VAL A 4 -4.32 26.19 0.29
N SER A 5 -4.98 25.44 -0.58
CA SER A 5 -5.04 25.76 -2.01
C SER A 5 -6.40 26.39 -2.28
N GLU A 6 -6.43 27.73 -2.30
CA GLU A 6 -7.50 28.73 -2.61
C GLU A 6 -8.99 28.44 -2.31
N ASP A 7 -9.46 27.20 -2.18
CA ASP A 7 -10.84 26.86 -1.80
C ASP A 7 -10.97 25.49 -1.10
N ARG A 8 -9.84 24.82 -0.78
CA ARG A 8 -9.82 23.48 -0.19
C ARG A 8 -8.73 23.30 0.85
N ILE A 9 -9.06 22.59 1.92
CA ILE A 9 -8.09 22.15 2.93
C ILE A 9 -7.50 20.80 2.48
N VAL A 10 -6.18 20.70 2.38
CA VAL A 10 -5.47 19.46 2.01
C VAL A 10 -4.84 18.80 3.23
N TYR A 11 -5.27 17.57 3.51
CA TYR A 11 -4.82 16.67 4.56
C TYR A 11 -3.81 15.69 3.93
N HIS A 12 -2.56 15.67 4.39
CA HIS A 12 -1.61 14.62 4.03
C HIS A 12 -1.53 13.58 5.15
N LEU A 13 -1.98 12.36 4.88
CA LEU A 13 -1.93 11.25 5.83
C LEU A 13 -0.92 10.22 5.35
N VAL A 14 -0.01 9.85 6.25
CA VAL A 14 0.97 8.80 5.99
C VAL A 14 0.37 7.46 6.37
N VAL A 15 0.37 6.52 5.42
CA VAL A 15 -0.08 5.15 5.63
C VAL A 15 1.15 4.25 5.67
N PHE A 16 1.40 3.68 6.85
CA PHE A 16 2.48 2.73 7.07
C PHE A 16 2.03 1.34 6.62
N LEU A 17 2.62 0.86 5.53
CA LEU A 17 2.47 -0.52 5.09
C LEU A 17 3.32 -1.41 6.00
N GLN A 18 2.71 -2.50 6.44
CA GLN A 18 3.36 -3.56 7.20
C GLN A 18 3.46 -4.81 6.34
N PRO A 19 4.56 -5.57 6.43
CA PRO A 19 4.64 -6.83 5.72
C PRO A 19 3.62 -7.81 6.29
N PRO A 20 3.03 -8.69 5.44
CA PRO A 20 2.17 -9.76 5.94
C PRO A 20 2.95 -10.72 6.85
N PRO A 21 2.28 -11.48 7.72
CA PRO A 21 2.93 -12.46 8.58
C PRO A 21 3.83 -13.40 7.79
N GLY A 22 5.07 -13.60 8.27
CA GLY A 22 6.09 -14.41 7.60
C GLY A 22 6.90 -13.68 6.53
N TYR A 23 6.57 -12.43 6.20
CA TYR A 23 7.34 -11.62 5.24
C TYR A 23 8.03 -10.44 5.93
N THR A 24 9.04 -9.88 5.25
CA THR A 24 9.69 -8.63 5.61
C THR A 24 9.89 -7.73 4.40
N PHE A 25 9.89 -6.43 4.65
CA PHE A 25 10.29 -5.45 3.65
C PHE A 25 11.80 -5.20 3.74
N ARG A 26 12.49 -5.39 2.62
CA ARG A 26 13.92 -5.10 2.48
C ARG A 26 14.14 -4.01 1.45
N LEU A 27 14.91 -3.00 1.84
CA LEU A 27 15.34 -1.96 0.92
C LEU A 27 16.55 -2.48 0.14
N GLU A 28 16.46 -2.47 -1.18
CA GLU A 28 17.55 -2.86 -2.06
C GLU A 28 17.84 -1.74 -3.06
N LEU A 29 19.09 -1.69 -3.54
CA LEU A 29 19.43 -0.76 -4.61
C LEU A 29 18.70 -1.19 -5.88
N TYR A 30 18.09 -0.24 -6.58
CA TYR A 30 17.45 -0.54 -7.86
C TYR A 30 18.48 -1.08 -8.85
N SER A 31 18.25 -2.30 -9.34
CA SER A 31 19.17 -3.02 -10.24
C SER A 31 18.66 -3.13 -11.68
N GLY A 32 17.61 -2.37 -12.03
CA GLY A 32 17.03 -2.39 -13.37
C GLY A 32 17.81 -1.56 -14.39
N THR A 33 17.47 -1.73 -15.66
CA THR A 33 18.16 -1.09 -16.79
C THR A 33 17.72 0.34 -17.08
N HIS A 34 16.61 0.80 -16.50
CA HIS A 34 16.06 2.15 -16.68
C HIS A 34 16.43 3.05 -15.50
N LEU A 35 16.59 4.36 -15.72
CA LEU A 35 16.77 5.32 -14.62
C LEU A 35 15.48 5.40 -13.80
N PRO A 36 15.44 4.91 -12.56
CA PRO A 36 14.25 5.00 -11.75
C PRO A 36 14.12 6.42 -11.17
N GLU A 37 12.90 6.85 -10.88
CA GLU A 37 12.67 8.06 -10.05
C GLU A 37 13.23 7.90 -8.63
N ARG A 38 13.53 6.66 -8.20
CA ARG A 38 14.08 6.30 -6.89
C ARG A 38 15.22 5.29 -7.03
N CYS A 39 16.38 5.57 -6.42
CA CYS A 39 17.53 4.63 -6.41
C CYS A 39 17.28 3.33 -5.62
N TRP A 40 16.15 3.20 -4.96
CA TRP A 40 15.87 2.11 -4.02
C TRP A 40 14.53 1.45 -4.34
N ASP A 41 14.52 0.14 -4.26
CA ASP A 41 13.36 -0.73 -4.40
C ASP A 41 13.07 -1.41 -3.06
N ILE A 42 11.80 -1.73 -2.80
CA ILE A 42 11.38 -2.40 -1.57
C ILE A 42 10.92 -3.81 -1.93
N ARG A 43 11.77 -4.80 -1.66
CA ARG A 43 11.43 -6.20 -1.85
C ARG A 43 10.64 -6.76 -0.67
N VAL A 44 9.68 -7.60 -0.99
CA VAL A 44 8.91 -8.41 -0.05
C VAL A 44 9.55 -9.80 0.00
N VAL A 45 10.22 -10.10 1.11
CA VAL A 45 11.00 -11.32 1.28
C VAL A 45 10.34 -12.21 2.33
N LEU A 46 10.10 -13.47 1.99
CA LEU A 46 9.60 -14.48 2.91
C LEU A 46 10.72 -14.87 3.89
N GLU A 47 10.44 -14.90 5.18
CA GLU A 47 11.35 -15.35 6.23
C GLU A 47 11.01 -16.78 6.67
N CYS A 48 11.99 -17.68 6.72
CA CYS A 48 11.79 -19.01 7.31
C CYS A 48 12.15 -18.92 8.79
N THR A 49 11.25 -19.38 9.66
CA THR A 49 11.49 -19.49 11.10
C THR A 49 11.91 -20.89 11.54
N CYS A 50 12.19 -21.81 10.61
CA CYS A 50 12.57 -23.17 10.96
C CYS A 50 13.94 -23.21 11.68
N SER A 51 13.95 -23.81 12.87
CA SER A 51 15.18 -24.40 13.43
C SER A 51 15.66 -25.52 12.50
N ARG A 52 16.97 -25.71 12.32
CA ARG A 52 17.62 -26.76 11.49
C ARG A 52 17.37 -28.21 11.96
N THR A 53 16.27 -28.48 12.65
CA THR A 53 15.83 -29.80 13.11
C THR A 53 14.51 -30.09 12.42
N GLY A 54 14.56 -31.08 11.53
CA GLY A 54 13.53 -31.39 10.54
C GLY A 54 12.16 -31.73 11.12
N ASP A 55 11.20 -31.76 10.20
CA ASP A 55 9.79 -32.16 10.35
C ASP A 55 8.78 -31.06 10.70
N MET A 56 8.99 -29.84 10.17
CA MET A 56 7.89 -28.88 10.02
C MET A 56 7.94 -28.21 8.64
N PHE A 57 6.84 -28.30 7.89
CA PHE A 57 6.69 -27.75 6.54
C PHE A 57 6.87 -26.21 6.57
N CYS A 58 8.05 -25.71 6.21
CA CYS A 58 8.27 -24.28 6.01
C CYS A 58 7.67 -23.86 4.68
N PHE A 59 7.01 -22.70 4.63
CA PHE A 59 6.60 -22.06 3.36
C PHE A 59 7.78 -21.83 2.38
N LEU A 60 9.02 -21.86 2.87
CA LEU A 60 10.26 -21.75 2.08
C LEU A 60 10.88 -23.10 1.67
N HIS A 61 10.41 -24.22 2.20
CA HIS A 61 10.86 -25.56 1.81
C HIS A 61 9.66 -26.39 1.31
N PRO A 62 9.08 -26.07 0.14
CA PRO A 62 8.03 -26.90 -0.42
C PRO A 62 8.65 -28.19 -0.96
N SER A 63 8.02 -29.33 -0.68
CA SER A 63 8.27 -30.53 -1.51
C SER A 63 7.75 -30.32 -2.94
N ASP A 64 6.70 -29.50 -3.17
CA ASP A 64 6.25 -29.09 -4.51
C ASP A 64 5.06 -28.08 -4.49
N ASN A 65 5.08 -26.98 -3.73
CA ASN A 65 3.96 -26.01 -3.80
C ASN A 65 4.36 -24.56 -3.43
N ASN A 66 4.79 -23.80 -4.43
CA ASN A 66 4.99 -22.34 -4.34
C ASN A 66 3.65 -21.61 -4.36
N GLN A 67 2.91 -21.61 -3.25
CA GLN A 67 1.74 -20.75 -3.12
C GLN A 67 2.20 -19.32 -2.84
N SER A 68 2.31 -18.51 -3.90
CA SER A 68 2.51 -17.06 -3.77
C SER A 68 1.41 -16.47 -2.90
N SER A 69 1.77 -15.72 -1.85
CA SER A 69 0.79 -15.01 -1.03
C SER A 69 -0.11 -14.13 -1.93
N PRO A 70 -1.44 -14.10 -1.72
CA PRO A 70 -2.36 -13.22 -2.45
C PRO A 70 -1.94 -11.74 -2.43
N LEU A 71 -1.13 -11.35 -1.43
CA LEU A 71 -0.58 -10.00 -1.33
C LEU A 71 0.48 -9.72 -2.41
N LEU A 72 1.34 -10.69 -2.73
CA LEU A 72 2.35 -10.54 -3.79
C LEU A 72 1.67 -10.37 -5.16
N SER A 73 0.60 -11.09 -5.42
CA SER A 73 -0.16 -10.94 -6.67
C SER A 73 -0.96 -9.65 -6.78
N THR A 74 -1.10 -8.88 -5.69
CA THR A 74 -1.98 -7.69 -5.66
C THR A 74 -1.22 -6.38 -5.49
N LEU A 75 -0.09 -6.37 -4.76
CA LEU A 75 0.64 -5.14 -4.41
C LEU A 75 2.07 -5.10 -4.94
N CYS A 76 2.51 -6.15 -5.64
CA CYS A 76 3.89 -6.30 -6.08
C CYS A 76 3.95 -6.55 -7.59
N THR A 77 4.99 -6.01 -8.21
CA THR A 77 5.47 -6.45 -9.52
C THR A 77 6.62 -7.40 -9.29
N GLY A 78 6.34 -8.71 -9.43
CA GLY A 78 7.27 -9.76 -8.99
C GLY A 78 7.36 -9.80 -7.46
N SER A 79 8.56 -9.59 -6.91
CA SER A 79 8.81 -9.55 -5.46
C SER A 79 9.02 -8.14 -4.91
N SER A 80 8.82 -7.12 -5.74
CA SER A 80 9.03 -5.71 -5.38
C SER A 80 7.69 -5.01 -5.20
N LEU A 81 7.54 -4.22 -4.12
CA LEU A 81 6.35 -3.41 -3.90
C LEU A 81 6.18 -2.42 -5.04
N ASP A 82 5.03 -2.48 -5.68
CA ASP A 82 4.70 -1.59 -6.80
C ASP A 82 3.79 -0.48 -6.30
N VAL A 83 4.27 0.76 -6.41
CA VAL A 83 3.54 1.93 -5.88
C VAL A 83 2.22 2.16 -6.62
N GLU A 84 2.14 1.79 -7.89
CA GLU A 84 0.94 1.92 -8.71
C GLU A 84 -0.09 0.87 -8.32
N GLU A 85 0.34 -0.38 -8.16
CA GLU A 85 -0.53 -1.45 -7.66
C GLU A 85 -1.06 -1.12 -6.26
N ILE A 86 -0.19 -0.62 -5.37
CA ILE A 86 -0.60 -0.16 -4.03
C ILE A 86 -1.62 0.97 -4.15
N ALA A 87 -1.36 1.99 -4.97
CA ALA A 87 -2.26 3.12 -5.14
C ALA A 87 -3.62 2.66 -5.67
N CYS A 88 -3.64 1.80 -6.68
CA CYS A 88 -4.85 1.23 -7.27
C CYS A 88 -5.65 0.42 -6.23
N TRP A 89 -4.97 -0.48 -5.51
CA TRP A 89 -5.57 -1.31 -4.49
C TRP A 89 -6.20 -0.47 -3.36
N VAL A 90 -5.49 0.51 -2.81
CA VAL A 90 -6.03 1.39 -1.75
C VAL A 90 -7.21 2.22 -2.29
N GLN A 91 -7.12 2.73 -3.52
CA GLN A 91 -8.23 3.47 -4.13
C GLN A 91 -9.49 2.61 -4.24
N ASN A 92 -9.37 1.36 -4.68
CA ASN A 92 -10.48 0.41 -4.75
C ASN A 92 -11.03 0.10 -3.36
N LEU A 93 -10.14 -0.16 -2.39
CA LEU A 93 -10.51 -0.44 -1.01
C LEU A 93 -11.32 0.72 -0.39
N VAL A 94 -10.87 1.96 -0.57
CA VAL A 94 -11.59 3.14 -0.06
C VAL A 94 -12.96 3.26 -0.71
N ARG A 95 -13.10 3.05 -2.03
CA ARG A 95 -14.42 3.07 -2.69
C ARG A 95 -15.37 2.04 -2.08
N SER A 96 -14.93 0.79 -1.96
CA SER A 96 -15.73 -0.30 -1.39
C SER A 96 -16.01 -0.13 0.11
N ALA A 97 -15.12 0.54 0.85
CA ALA A 97 -15.37 0.89 2.25
C ALA A 97 -16.39 2.02 2.36
N TRP A 98 -16.31 3.03 1.49
CA TRP A 98 -17.22 4.17 1.48
C TRP A 98 -18.67 3.77 1.26
N GLU A 99 -18.93 2.84 0.34
CA GLU A 99 -20.27 2.29 0.07
C GLU A 99 -20.91 1.59 1.29
N ARG A 100 -20.08 1.16 2.24
CA ARG A 100 -20.50 0.45 3.46
C ARG A 100 -20.58 1.35 4.68
N LEU A 101 -20.28 2.65 4.57
CA LEU A 101 -20.30 3.58 5.70
C LEU A 101 -21.71 4.20 5.88
N PRO A 102 -22.43 3.86 6.96
CA PRO A 102 -23.84 4.24 7.11
C PRO A 102 -24.07 5.68 7.61
N GLN A 103 -23.06 6.56 7.67
CA GLN A 103 -23.11 7.79 8.49
C GLN A 103 -22.79 9.10 7.73
N TRP A 104 -22.48 9.06 6.43
CA TRP A 104 -21.96 10.22 5.69
C TRP A 104 -22.95 10.72 4.61
N HIS A 105 -24.26 10.73 4.91
CA HIS A 105 -25.31 11.01 3.93
C HIS A 105 -25.15 12.35 3.18
N ASP A 106 -24.67 13.39 3.86
CA ASP A 106 -24.49 14.71 3.24
C ASP A 106 -23.09 14.92 2.65
N TRP A 107 -22.25 13.88 2.68
CA TRP A 107 -20.90 13.92 2.17
C TRP A 107 -20.77 12.99 0.97
N HIS A 108 -20.08 13.49 -0.05
CA HIS A 108 -19.72 12.73 -1.23
C HIS A 108 -18.21 12.52 -1.26
N LEU A 109 -17.80 11.26 -1.43
CA LEU A 109 -16.42 10.91 -1.69
C LEU A 109 -16.22 10.72 -3.19
N ARG A 110 -15.20 11.39 -3.73
CA ARG A 110 -14.63 11.11 -5.05
C ARG A 110 -13.17 10.71 -4.89
N VAL A 111 -12.80 9.53 -5.39
CA VAL A 111 -11.40 9.14 -5.51
C VAL A 111 -10.84 9.77 -6.79
N LEU A 112 -9.76 10.54 -6.66
CA LEU A 112 -9.09 11.22 -7.77
C LEU A 112 -8.00 10.30 -8.36
N PRO A 113 -7.80 10.31 -9.69
CA PRO A 113 -6.79 9.48 -10.35
C PRO A 113 -5.38 9.86 -9.87
N SER A 114 -4.58 8.85 -9.55
CA SER A 114 -3.19 8.99 -9.13
C SER A 114 -2.51 7.62 -9.14
N SER A 115 -1.28 7.54 -9.66
CA SER A 115 -0.46 6.33 -9.72
C SER A 115 0.47 6.16 -8.51
N HIS A 116 0.64 7.17 -7.65
CA HIS A 116 1.64 7.13 -6.56
C HIS A 116 1.06 7.38 -5.16
N SER A 117 -0.23 7.67 -5.09
CA SER A 117 -0.95 8.03 -3.86
C SER A 117 -2.43 7.73 -4.02
N CYS A 118 -3.17 7.65 -2.91
CA CYS A 118 -4.63 7.64 -2.96
C CYS A 118 -5.15 9.03 -2.57
N ARG A 119 -5.80 9.71 -3.53
CA ARG A 119 -6.30 11.07 -3.36
C ARG A 119 -7.82 11.03 -3.26
N LEU A 120 -8.34 11.60 -2.19
CA LEU A 120 -9.75 11.60 -1.85
C LEU A 120 -10.25 13.03 -1.82
N LEU A 121 -11.31 13.32 -2.56
CA LEU A 121 -12.04 14.57 -2.46
C LEU A 121 -13.34 14.31 -1.73
N LEU A 122 -13.49 14.91 -0.55
CA LEU A 122 -14.70 14.91 0.24
C LEU A 122 -15.43 16.24 0.00
N THR A 123 -16.68 16.15 -0.46
CA THR A 123 -17.56 17.32 -0.63
C THR A 123 -18.71 17.17 0.35
N GLY A 124 -18.83 18.11 1.28
CA GLY A 124 -19.86 18.10 2.33
C GLY A 124 -20.88 19.22 2.19
N PRO A 125 -21.73 19.40 3.22
CA PRO A 125 -22.65 20.52 3.32
C PRO A 125 -21.96 21.87 3.17
N SER A 126 -22.73 22.90 2.81
CA SER A 126 -22.25 24.30 2.73
C SER A 126 -21.04 24.49 1.80
N ARG A 127 -20.92 23.64 0.78
CA ARG A 127 -19.83 23.63 -0.22
C ARG A 127 -18.44 23.38 0.37
N VAL A 128 -18.35 22.81 1.57
CA VAL A 128 -17.07 22.43 2.18
C VAL A 128 -16.40 21.36 1.31
N GLN A 129 -15.13 21.59 0.97
CA GLN A 129 -14.32 20.67 0.18
C GLN A 129 -13.01 20.36 0.91
N LEU A 130 -12.82 19.09 1.21
CA LEU A 130 -11.61 18.57 1.86
C LEU A 130 -10.91 17.63 0.89
N CYS A 131 -9.59 17.78 0.75
CA CYS A 131 -8.76 16.85 0.00
C CYS A 131 -7.93 16.05 0.99
N VAL A 132 -7.97 14.72 0.92
CA VAL A 132 -7.10 13.84 1.70
C VAL A 132 -6.17 13.11 0.74
N VAL A 133 -4.87 13.24 0.96
CA VAL A 133 -3.83 12.55 0.20
C VAL A 133 -3.21 11.51 1.12
N LEU A 134 -3.50 10.24 0.83
CA LEU A 134 -2.86 9.09 1.47
C LEU A 134 -1.52 8.85 0.77
N VAL A 135 -0.43 9.01 1.51
CA VAL A 135 0.94 8.78 1.05
C VAL A 135 1.44 7.51 1.70
N PHE A 136 1.97 6.59 0.90
CA PHE A 136 2.41 5.28 1.39
C PHE A 136 3.87 5.31 1.82
N THR A 137 4.14 4.70 2.97
CA THR A 137 5.50 4.46 3.46
C THR A 137 5.59 3.04 3.98
N VAL A 138 6.79 2.49 4.05
CA VAL A 138 7.04 1.18 4.63
C VAL A 138 7.80 1.35 5.94
N GLN A 139 7.45 0.53 6.93
CA GLN A 139 8.33 0.34 8.09
C GLN A 139 9.31 -0.79 7.77
N GLN A 140 10.61 -0.52 7.90
CA GLN A 140 11.62 -1.57 7.73
C GLN A 140 11.63 -2.48 8.98
N GLY A 141 11.71 -3.79 8.76
CA GLY A 141 11.76 -4.78 9.84
C GLY A 141 10.40 -5.21 10.38
N ARG A 142 10.39 -5.82 11.57
CA ARG A 142 9.18 -6.24 12.27
C ARG A 142 8.69 -5.11 13.20
N PRO A 143 7.39 -4.94 13.41
CA PRO A 143 6.86 -4.05 14.45
C PRO A 143 7.29 -4.49 15.85
#